data_AF-A0AB36ERT7-F1
#
_entry.id   AF-A0AB36ERT7-F1
#
_cell.length_a   1.000
_cell.length_b   1.000
_cell.length_c   1.000
_cell.angle_alpha   90.00
_cell.angle_beta   90.00
_cell.angle_gamma   90.00
#
_symmetry.space_group_name_H-M   'P 1'
#
loop_
_entity.id
_entity.type
_entity.pdbx_description
1 polymer ?
#
loop_
_entity_poly.entity_id
_entity_poly.type
_entity_poly.pdbx_seq_one_letter_code
_entity_poly.pdbx_strand_id
1 'polypeptide(L)'
;MKADWDDAPRHVRRNGKNAWLRWLVPGLAGCALVFGLLNLAGTHFAFPRFNDQPAEPPAEYVHTDPYGNGAERQPQTATAEEQFWADQRRKEEQRRAQAQAQQRQTDFNDHNYTPRQPDNVVSMEGVRQSLAYQQPNQQTTTRRRSVEKDAHWIEKWSGGGSYYATWTIVNNYIDNSSVCDNHKRGSIDYRECRKGAKQFFKAECRGWGERWQQDREPSSELMKQRYCSAASSFSPMM
;
A
#
# COMPACT_ATOMS: atom_id res chain seq x y z
N MET A 1 55.31 -30.82 -20.72
CA MET A 1 55.14 -30.39 -19.32
C MET A 1 53.88 -31.07 -18.80
N LYS A 2 54.00 -32.01 -17.86
CA LYS A 2 52.85 -32.70 -17.25
C LYS A 2 52.61 -32.07 -15.89
N ALA A 3 51.40 -31.58 -15.65
CA ALA A 3 51.00 -31.03 -14.38
C ALA A 3 50.84 -32.17 -13.37
N ASP A 4 51.54 -32.05 -12.24
CA ASP A 4 51.47 -32.99 -11.13
C ASP A 4 50.16 -32.78 -10.36
N TRP A 5 49.66 -33.84 -9.74
CA TRP A 5 48.35 -33.92 -9.11
C TRP A 5 48.30 -33.23 -7.73
N ASP A 6 49.43 -32.67 -7.28
CA ASP A 6 49.57 -31.98 -5.98
C ASP A 6 49.10 -30.51 -5.98
N ASP A 7 48.75 -29.94 -7.14
CA ASP A 7 48.28 -28.54 -7.28
C ASP A 7 46.75 -28.37 -7.08
N ALA A 8 46.03 -29.42 -6.67
CA ALA A 8 44.59 -29.35 -6.46
C ALA A 8 44.24 -28.70 -5.09
N PRO A 9 43.32 -27.70 -5.05
CA PRO A 9 42.95 -27.03 -3.81
C PRO A 9 42.29 -27.99 -2.80
N ARG A 10 42.72 -27.91 -1.53
CA ARG A 10 42.38 -28.83 -0.41
C ARG A 10 40.89 -29.03 -0.09
N HIS A 11 39.96 -28.35 -0.77
CA HIS A 11 38.53 -28.46 -0.48
C HIS A 11 37.82 -29.60 -1.23
N VAL A 12 38.50 -30.36 -2.09
CA VAL A 12 37.89 -31.47 -2.86
C VAL A 12 38.05 -32.85 -2.18
N ARG A 13 38.40 -32.90 -0.88
CA ARG A 13 38.30 -34.15 -0.10
C ARG A 13 36.83 -34.45 0.23
N ARG A 14 36.12 -35.02 -0.75
CA ARG A 14 34.76 -35.56 -0.57
C ARG A 14 34.86 -36.88 0.19
N ASN A 15 34.54 -36.87 1.48
CA ASN A 15 34.43 -38.08 2.29
C ASN A 15 33.04 -38.15 2.93
N GLY A 16 32.40 -39.33 2.88
CA GLY A 16 31.36 -39.72 3.85
C GLY A 16 29.88 -39.67 3.42
N LYS A 17 29.47 -40.56 2.51
CA LYS A 17 28.31 -41.48 2.62
C LYS A 17 27.10 -41.04 3.50
N ASN A 18 25.92 -40.95 2.86
CA ASN A 18 24.59 -41.32 3.40
C ASN A 18 23.85 -40.36 4.36
N ALA A 19 23.95 -39.05 4.19
CA ALA A 19 23.17 -38.09 5.00
C ALA A 19 21.69 -37.96 4.57
N TRP A 20 21.38 -38.10 3.27
CA TRP A 20 20.02 -37.89 2.74
C TRP A 20 19.03 -39.01 3.11
N LEU A 21 19.54 -40.24 3.33
CA LEU A 21 18.73 -41.40 3.69
C LEU A 21 18.17 -41.32 5.12
N ARG A 22 18.78 -40.50 6.00
CA ARG A 22 18.35 -40.31 7.40
C ARG A 22 17.08 -39.46 7.56
N TRP A 23 16.64 -38.77 6.50
CA TRP A 23 15.50 -37.86 6.55
C TRP A 23 14.24 -38.37 5.82
N LEU A 24 14.32 -39.49 5.08
CA LEU A 24 13.17 -40.05 4.37
C LEU A 24 12.20 -40.82 5.28
N VAL A 25 12.73 -41.55 6.27
CA VAL A 25 11.93 -42.41 7.16
C VAL A 25 10.93 -41.63 8.03
N PRO A 26 11.31 -40.50 8.69
CA PRO A 26 10.35 -39.76 9.52
C PRO A 26 9.32 -38.94 8.71
N GLY A 27 9.65 -38.53 7.48
CA GLY A 27 8.74 -37.73 6.65
C GLY A 27 7.51 -38.50 6.16
N LEU A 28 7.69 -39.78 5.78
CA LEU A 28 6.59 -40.64 5.31
C LEU A 28 5.62 -41.04 6.43
N ALA A 29 6.12 -41.26 7.66
CA ALA A 29 5.29 -41.63 8.80
C ALA A 29 4.32 -40.49 9.22
N GLY A 30 4.77 -39.23 9.13
CA GLY A 30 3.94 -38.07 9.47
C GLY A 30 2.76 -37.87 8.52
N CYS A 31 2.96 -38.02 7.21
CA CYS A 31 1.89 -37.88 6.24
C CYS A 31 0.81 -38.96 6.38
N ALA A 32 1.20 -40.22 6.66
CA ALA A 32 0.25 -41.32 6.83
C ALA A 32 -0.67 -41.13 8.05
N LEU A 33 -0.14 -40.58 9.16
CA LEU A 33 -0.93 -40.28 10.36
C LEU A 33 -1.98 -39.19 10.11
N VAL A 34 -1.63 -38.12 9.40
CA VAL A 34 -2.56 -37.03 9.11
C VAL A 34 -3.67 -37.49 8.17
N PHE A 35 -3.32 -38.22 7.10
CA PHE A 35 -4.32 -38.77 6.19
C PHE A 35 -5.21 -39.83 6.87
N GLY A 36 -4.67 -40.65 7.77
CA GLY A 36 -5.45 -41.60 8.56
C GLY A 36 -6.48 -40.92 9.48
N LEU A 37 -6.09 -39.84 10.16
CA LEU A 37 -7.00 -39.06 11.01
C LEU A 37 -8.10 -38.34 10.21
N LEU A 38 -7.77 -37.80 9.03
CA LEU A 38 -8.73 -37.15 8.15
C LEU A 38 -9.77 -38.13 7.58
N ASN A 39 -9.36 -39.36 7.24
CA ASN A 39 -10.27 -40.38 6.73
C ASN A 39 -11.20 -40.93 7.83
N LEU A 40 -10.69 -41.07 9.07
CA LEU A 40 -11.50 -41.48 10.22
C LEU A 40 -12.53 -40.41 10.64
N ALA A 41 -12.26 -39.13 10.37
CA ALA A 41 -13.13 -38.01 10.73
C ALA A 41 -14.25 -37.71 9.70
N GLY A 42 -14.32 -38.42 8.57
CA GLY A 42 -15.44 -38.33 7.60
C GLY A 42 -15.67 -36.96 6.99
N THR A 43 -14.69 -36.06 7.04
CA THR A 43 -14.86 -34.66 6.59
C THR A 43 -14.74 -34.55 5.08
N HIS A 44 -15.88 -34.56 4.39
CA HIS A 44 -15.98 -34.17 2.98
C HIS A 44 -16.31 -32.68 2.90
N PHE A 45 -15.35 -31.86 2.44
CA PHE A 45 -15.58 -30.44 2.19
C PHE A 45 -16.44 -30.24 0.94
N ALA A 46 -17.67 -29.74 1.10
CA ALA A 46 -18.55 -29.31 0.01
C ALA A 46 -18.62 -27.77 -0.04
N PHE A 47 -18.27 -27.19 -1.20
CA PHE A 47 -18.36 -25.76 -1.45
C PHE A 47 -19.77 -25.39 -1.99
N PRO A 48 -20.51 -24.44 -1.39
CA PRO A 48 -21.78 -23.99 -1.95
C PRO A 48 -21.54 -22.97 -3.08
N ARG A 49 -22.20 -23.18 -4.23
CA ARG A 49 -22.32 -22.19 -5.31
C ARG A 49 -23.49 -21.26 -5.02
N PHE A 50 -23.24 -19.95 -5.04
CA PHE A 50 -24.27 -18.94 -4.84
C PHE A 50 -25.03 -18.68 -6.14
N ASN A 51 -26.35 -18.76 -6.01
CA ASN A 51 -27.40 -18.71 -7.01
C ASN A 51 -27.38 -17.48 -7.93
N ASP A 52 -27.81 -17.74 -9.16
CA ASP A 52 -28.45 -16.82 -10.10
C ASP A 52 -29.68 -16.14 -9.47
N GLN A 53 -29.87 -14.84 -9.73
CA GLN A 53 -31.14 -14.15 -9.46
C GLN A 53 -31.54 -13.28 -10.68
N PRO A 54 -32.70 -13.54 -11.33
CA PRO A 54 -33.20 -12.70 -12.42
C PRO A 54 -33.85 -11.40 -11.89
N ALA A 55 -33.69 -10.30 -12.64
CA ALA A 55 -34.23 -8.97 -12.33
C ALA A 55 -35.67 -8.76 -12.87
N GLU A 56 -36.51 -8.07 -12.09
CA GLU A 56 -37.87 -7.63 -12.48
C GLU A 56 -37.89 -6.18 -13.04
N PRO A 57 -38.77 -5.83 -14.01
CA PRO A 57 -38.86 -4.49 -14.61
C PRO A 57 -39.88 -3.53 -13.92
N PRO A 58 -39.73 -2.19 -14.10
CA PRO A 58 -40.53 -1.18 -13.37
C PRO A 58 -41.89 -0.82 -14.02
N ALA A 59 -42.85 -0.40 -13.19
CA ALA A 59 -44.25 -0.14 -13.52
C ALA A 59 -44.55 1.29 -14.06
N GLU A 60 -45.65 1.37 -14.83
CA GLU A 60 -46.19 2.48 -15.63
C GLU A 60 -47.13 3.42 -14.82
N TYR A 61 -47.16 4.73 -15.12
CA TYR A 61 -47.92 5.76 -14.37
C TYR A 61 -49.06 6.42 -15.19
N VAL A 62 -50.24 6.58 -14.58
CA VAL A 62 -51.47 7.16 -15.16
C VAL A 62 -51.64 8.65 -14.76
N HIS A 63 -52.13 9.49 -15.69
CA HIS A 63 -52.35 10.94 -15.52
C HIS A 63 -53.85 11.29 -15.41
N THR A 64 -54.22 12.28 -14.59
CA THR A 64 -55.59 12.83 -14.51
C THR A 64 -55.60 14.36 -14.50
N ASP A 65 -56.37 14.95 -15.41
CA ASP A 65 -56.58 16.41 -15.55
C ASP A 65 -57.74 16.93 -14.66
N PRO A 66 -57.61 18.10 -14.00
CA PRO A 66 -58.69 18.69 -13.22
C PRO A 66 -59.09 20.06 -13.78
N TYR A 67 -60.13 20.14 -14.64
CA TYR A 67 -60.81 21.41 -14.89
C TYR A 67 -62.33 21.25 -14.88
N GLY A 68 -62.95 21.83 -13.85
CA GLY A 68 -64.38 22.06 -13.73
C GLY A 68 -64.67 23.53 -13.46
N ASN A 69 -65.08 24.22 -14.53
CA ASN A 69 -66.00 25.37 -14.61
C ASN A 69 -65.74 26.69 -13.85
N GLY A 70 -65.45 27.74 -14.63
CA GLY A 70 -66.23 28.99 -14.64
C GLY A 70 -65.66 30.23 -13.92
N ALA A 71 -64.97 31.11 -14.66
CA ALA A 71 -64.96 32.55 -14.39
C ALA A 71 -64.50 33.35 -15.64
N GLU A 72 -65.25 34.41 -15.95
CA GLU A 72 -64.98 35.56 -16.84
C GLU A 72 -63.83 35.52 -17.86
N ARG A 73 -64.17 35.72 -19.15
CA ARG A 73 -63.21 36.23 -20.16
C ARG A 73 -62.90 37.71 -19.87
N GLN A 74 -61.76 37.99 -19.26
CA GLN A 74 -61.19 39.33 -19.19
C GLN A 74 -60.25 39.64 -20.37
N PRO A 75 -60.15 40.91 -20.77
CA PRO A 75 -59.69 41.29 -22.10
C PRO A 75 -58.18 41.19 -22.26
N GLN A 76 -57.77 40.48 -23.31
CA GLN A 76 -56.53 40.68 -24.08
C GLN A 76 -55.28 41.03 -23.25
N THR A 77 -54.92 40.18 -22.30
CA THR A 77 -53.52 40.07 -21.87
C THR A 77 -52.76 39.39 -23.00
N ALA A 78 -51.65 40.00 -23.47
CA ALA A 78 -50.78 39.45 -24.51
C ALA A 78 -50.61 37.94 -24.28
N THR A 79 -50.86 37.16 -25.34
CA THR A 79 -50.87 35.70 -25.26
C THR A 79 -49.52 35.20 -24.74
N ALA A 80 -49.48 34.05 -24.06
CA ALA A 80 -48.24 33.50 -23.49
C ALA A 80 -47.13 33.38 -24.56
N GLU A 81 -47.50 33.11 -25.81
CA GLU A 81 -46.59 33.09 -26.94
C GLU A 81 -46.03 34.48 -27.31
N GLU A 82 -46.86 35.52 -27.33
CA GLU A 82 -46.39 36.90 -27.57
C GLU A 82 -45.47 37.39 -26.45
N GLN A 83 -45.76 37.04 -25.21
CA GLN A 83 -44.89 37.35 -24.06
C GLN A 83 -43.55 36.62 -24.17
N PHE A 84 -43.57 35.35 -24.58
CA PHE A 84 -42.36 34.56 -24.82
C PHE A 84 -41.48 35.19 -25.92
N TRP A 85 -42.08 35.55 -27.06
CA TRP A 85 -41.33 36.20 -28.16
C TRP A 85 -40.84 37.59 -27.79
N ALA A 86 -41.61 38.36 -27.01
CA ALA A 86 -41.14 39.64 -26.47
C ALA A 86 -39.93 39.45 -25.54
N ASP A 87 -39.92 38.40 -24.71
CA ASP A 87 -38.79 38.10 -23.82
C ASP A 87 -37.55 37.65 -24.57
N GLN A 88 -37.71 36.82 -25.60
CA GLN A 88 -36.60 36.41 -26.48
C GLN A 88 -35.96 37.62 -27.16
N ARG A 89 -36.77 38.54 -27.72
CA ARG A 89 -36.26 39.78 -28.33
C ARG A 89 -35.49 40.64 -27.34
N ARG A 90 -36.02 40.83 -26.12
CA ARG A 90 -35.32 41.58 -25.06
C ARG A 90 -33.99 40.92 -24.68
N LYS A 91 -33.94 39.59 -24.57
CA LYS A 91 -32.70 38.84 -24.30
C LYS A 91 -31.70 38.96 -25.44
N GLU A 92 -32.14 38.97 -26.69
CA GLU A 92 -31.27 39.20 -27.84
C GLU A 92 -30.75 40.62 -27.92
N GLU A 93 -31.59 41.62 -27.65
CA GLU A 93 -31.17 43.03 -27.56
C GLU A 93 -30.17 43.24 -26.42
N GLN A 94 -30.40 42.65 -25.24
CA GLN A 94 -29.44 42.67 -24.14
C GLN A 94 -28.13 41.97 -24.53
N ARG A 95 -28.18 40.81 -25.19
CA ARG A 95 -26.97 40.13 -25.68
C ARG A 95 -26.23 40.96 -26.73
N ARG A 96 -26.95 41.62 -27.64
CA ARG A 96 -26.38 42.51 -28.67
C ARG A 96 -25.77 43.76 -28.04
N ALA A 97 -26.45 44.39 -27.07
CA ALA A 97 -25.93 45.53 -26.33
C ALA A 97 -24.68 45.15 -25.52
N GLN A 98 -24.67 44.00 -24.85
CA GLN A 98 -23.49 43.48 -24.15
C GLN A 98 -22.34 43.15 -25.12
N ALA A 99 -22.64 42.58 -26.29
CA ALA A 99 -21.65 42.29 -27.32
C ALA A 99 -21.08 43.55 -28.00
N GLN A 100 -21.84 44.64 -28.07
CA GLN A 100 -21.38 45.94 -28.57
C GLN A 100 -20.63 46.74 -27.48
N ALA A 101 -21.04 46.63 -26.22
CA ALA A 101 -20.38 47.28 -25.09
C ALA A 101 -19.03 46.63 -24.74
N GLN A 102 -18.90 45.31 -24.94
CA GLN A 102 -17.61 44.63 -24.88
C GLN A 102 -16.92 44.76 -26.24
N GLN A 103 -16.16 45.85 -26.43
CA GLN A 103 -15.17 45.92 -27.51
C GLN A 103 -14.29 44.67 -27.39
N ARG A 104 -14.47 43.70 -28.31
CA ARG A 104 -13.69 42.47 -28.30
C ARG A 104 -12.23 42.85 -28.50
N GLN A 105 -11.43 42.67 -27.46
CA GLN A 105 -9.98 42.85 -27.52
C GLN A 105 -9.44 41.91 -28.59
N THR A 106 -8.94 42.47 -29.70
CA THR A 106 -8.37 41.70 -30.82
C THR A 106 -6.84 41.56 -30.73
N ASP A 107 -6.23 42.20 -29.74
CA ASP A 107 -4.78 42.18 -29.51
C ASP A 107 -4.48 41.64 -28.10
N PHE A 108 -3.85 40.46 -28.05
CA PHE A 108 -3.51 39.75 -26.83
C PHE A 108 -1.99 39.81 -26.63
N ASN A 109 -1.53 40.53 -25.61
CA ASN A 109 -0.13 40.57 -25.19
C ASN A 109 0.02 40.32 -23.69
N ASP A 110 1.23 39.98 -23.24
CA ASP A 110 1.54 39.64 -21.84
C ASP A 110 1.30 40.82 -20.86
N HIS A 111 1.16 42.04 -21.36
CA HIS A 111 0.88 43.24 -20.57
C HIS A 111 -0.61 43.60 -20.49
N ASN A 112 -1.46 42.96 -21.28
CA ASN A 112 -2.90 43.25 -21.40
C ASN A 112 -3.78 42.00 -21.18
N TYR A 113 -3.19 40.91 -20.68
CA TYR A 113 -3.92 39.74 -20.23
C TYR A 113 -4.12 39.82 -18.72
N THR A 114 -5.38 39.96 -18.29
CA THR A 114 -5.78 39.74 -16.90
C THR A 114 -6.55 38.42 -16.81
N PRO A 115 -6.00 37.40 -16.11
CA PRO A 115 -6.69 36.12 -15.99
C PRO A 115 -8.02 36.31 -15.26
N ARG A 116 -9.09 35.81 -15.86
CA ARG A 116 -10.41 35.79 -15.23
C ARG A 116 -10.43 34.76 -14.10
N GLN A 117 -11.15 35.08 -13.03
CA GLN A 117 -11.42 34.11 -11.97
C GLN A 117 -12.25 32.95 -12.55
N PRO A 118 -12.17 31.74 -11.96
CA PRO A 118 -12.99 30.63 -12.39
C PRO A 118 -14.47 30.98 -12.23
N ASP A 119 -15.25 30.91 -13.31
CA ASP A 119 -16.69 31.20 -13.26
C ASP A 119 -17.48 30.16 -12.44
N ASN A 120 -16.87 29.00 -12.12
CA ASN A 120 -17.51 27.87 -11.45
C ASN A 120 -16.78 27.50 -10.15
N VAL A 121 -16.67 28.43 -9.20
CA VAL A 121 -16.23 28.09 -7.84
C VAL A 121 -17.41 27.55 -7.05
N VAL A 122 -17.45 26.24 -6.82
CA VAL A 122 -18.46 25.61 -5.95
C VAL A 122 -18.15 25.94 -4.49
N SER A 123 -19.09 26.56 -3.78
CA SER A 123 -18.95 26.81 -2.34
C SER A 123 -18.99 25.48 -1.57
N MET A 124 -17.93 25.23 -0.80
CA MET A 124 -17.78 24.05 0.05
C MET A 124 -18.25 24.29 1.50
N GLU A 125 -18.83 25.45 1.82
CA GLU A 125 -19.27 25.79 3.19
C GLU A 125 -20.27 24.76 3.75
N GLY A 126 -21.24 24.32 2.95
CA GLY A 126 -22.20 23.30 3.38
C GLY A 126 -21.55 21.94 3.65
N VAL A 127 -20.50 21.59 2.90
CA VAL A 127 -19.73 20.35 3.09
C VAL A 127 -18.88 20.45 4.36
N ARG A 128 -18.25 21.60 4.61
CA ARG A 128 -17.44 21.87 5.80
C ARG A 128 -18.24 21.86 7.10
N GLN A 129 -19.52 22.24 7.04
CA GLN A 129 -20.43 22.22 8.19
C GLN A 129 -21.03 20.84 8.48
N SER A 130 -20.85 19.86 7.58
CA SER A 130 -21.36 18.51 7.80
C SER A 130 -20.67 17.84 9.00
N LEU A 131 -21.43 17.04 9.76
CA LEU A 131 -20.92 16.26 10.90
C LEU A 131 -19.76 15.32 10.51
N ALA A 132 -19.65 14.94 9.23
CA ALA A 132 -18.54 14.17 8.69
C ALA A 132 -17.20 14.94 8.70
N TYR A 133 -17.24 16.27 8.55
CA TYR A 133 -16.08 17.15 8.70
C TYR A 133 -15.86 17.63 10.14
N GLN A 134 -16.88 17.56 10.98
CA GLN A 134 -16.79 17.84 12.43
C GLN A 134 -16.31 16.63 13.24
N GLN A 135 -15.58 15.69 12.64
CA GLN A 135 -14.85 14.73 13.47
C GLN A 135 -13.85 15.53 14.32
N PRO A 136 -13.89 15.41 15.66
CA PRO A 136 -12.88 16.03 16.49
C PRO A 136 -11.55 15.49 15.99
N ASN A 137 -10.60 16.41 15.76
CA ASN A 137 -9.21 16.10 15.45
C ASN A 137 -8.80 14.95 16.37
N GLN A 138 -8.80 13.72 15.84
CA GLN A 138 -8.42 12.57 16.61
C GLN A 138 -7.02 12.95 17.06
N GLN A 139 -6.84 13.11 18.37
CA GLN A 139 -5.53 13.29 18.94
C GLN A 139 -4.78 12.06 18.50
N THR A 140 -4.05 12.17 17.40
CA THR A 140 -3.09 11.19 16.96
C THR A 140 -2.14 11.18 18.13
N THR A 141 -2.31 10.21 19.03
CA THR A 141 -1.26 9.85 19.96
C THR A 141 -0.14 9.47 19.03
N THR A 142 0.73 10.44 18.72
CA THR A 142 1.93 10.23 17.96
C THR A 142 2.77 9.37 18.88
N ARG A 143 2.56 8.04 18.80
CA ARG A 143 3.44 7.06 19.39
C ARG A 143 4.82 7.49 18.95
N ARG A 144 5.62 7.99 19.89
CA ARG A 144 6.91 8.59 19.61
C ARG A 144 7.75 7.51 18.93
N ARG A 145 7.88 7.60 17.61
CA ARG A 145 8.62 6.63 16.81
C ARG A 145 10.10 6.85 17.13
N SER A 146 10.74 5.89 17.79
CA SER A 146 12.20 5.92 17.91
C SER A 146 12.80 5.40 16.62
N VAL A 147 13.71 6.18 16.03
CA VAL A 147 14.46 5.81 14.83
C VAL A 147 15.93 5.94 15.16
N GLU A 148 16.63 4.81 15.15
CA GLU A 148 18.07 4.71 15.38
C GLU A 148 18.73 4.17 14.11
N LYS A 149 19.97 4.58 13.85
CA LYS A 149 20.81 3.98 12.80
C LYS A 149 21.94 3.24 13.46
N ASP A 150 22.21 2.05 12.97
CA ASP A 150 23.28 1.21 13.47
C ASP A 150 24.08 0.65 12.29
N ALA A 151 25.34 0.33 12.55
CA ALA A 151 26.27 -0.12 11.53
C ALA A 151 27.30 -1.07 12.11
N HIS A 152 27.61 -2.11 11.35
CA HIS A 152 28.56 -3.12 11.77
C HIS A 152 29.38 -3.68 10.61
N TRP A 153 30.60 -4.11 10.93
CA TRP A 153 31.41 -4.90 10.01
C TRP A 153 30.97 -6.36 10.10
N ILE A 154 30.38 -6.85 9.03
CA ILE A 154 29.83 -8.20 8.97
C ILE A 154 30.72 -9.07 8.09
N GLU A 155 31.04 -10.26 8.57
CA GLU A 155 31.82 -11.21 7.78
C GLU A 155 31.10 -11.57 6.47
N LYS A 156 31.88 -11.63 5.41
CA LYS A 156 31.41 -12.06 4.10
C LYS A 156 30.95 -13.52 4.19
N TRP A 157 29.78 -13.80 3.65
CA TRP A 157 29.22 -15.16 3.65
C TRP A 157 30.13 -16.17 2.94
N SER A 158 30.81 -15.78 1.86
CA SER A 158 31.80 -16.62 1.17
C SER A 158 33.14 -16.77 1.90
N GLY A 159 33.33 -16.10 3.05
CA GLY A 159 34.60 -16.00 3.75
C GLY A 159 35.60 -15.02 3.11
N GLY A 160 36.70 -14.77 3.84
CA GLY A 160 37.87 -14.04 3.32
C GLY A 160 37.77 -12.51 3.32
N GLY A 161 36.78 -11.93 4.00
CA GLY A 161 36.64 -10.47 4.13
C GLY A 161 35.41 -10.07 4.93
N SER A 162 35.19 -8.77 5.07
CA SER A 162 34.03 -8.19 5.74
C SER A 162 33.37 -7.12 4.87
N TYR A 163 32.07 -6.92 5.08
CA TYR A 163 31.27 -5.86 4.50
C TYR A 163 30.82 -4.90 5.59
N TYR A 164 30.96 -3.61 5.34
CA TYR A 164 30.31 -2.61 6.18
C TYR A 164 28.82 -2.61 5.87
N ALA A 165 28.01 -2.98 6.85
CA ALA A 165 26.56 -3.04 6.75
C ALA A 165 25.95 -1.97 7.63
N THR A 166 24.95 -1.28 7.11
CA THR A 166 24.15 -0.28 7.83
C THR A 166 22.70 -0.71 7.86
N TRP A 167 21.96 -0.36 8.90
CA TRP A 167 20.52 -0.55 8.98
C TRP A 167 19.86 0.48 9.91
N THR A 168 18.55 0.59 9.79
CA THR A 168 17.71 1.45 10.63
C THR A 168 16.91 0.58 11.59
N ILE A 169 16.81 1.02 12.84
CA ILE A 169 16.03 0.39 13.90
C ILE A 169 14.85 1.30 14.21
N VAL A 170 13.64 0.75 14.14
CA VAL A 170 12.39 1.46 14.39
C VAL A 170 11.70 0.80 15.57
N ASN A 171 11.51 1.53 16.67
CA ASN A 171 10.88 1.01 17.89
C ASN A 171 11.50 -0.32 18.37
N ASN A 172 12.83 -0.40 18.38
CA ASN A 172 13.61 -1.61 18.71
C ASN A 172 13.56 -2.77 17.68
N TYR A 173 12.91 -2.59 16.52
CA TYR A 173 12.91 -3.56 15.44
C TYR A 173 13.84 -3.12 14.31
N ILE A 174 14.71 -4.01 13.85
CA ILE A 174 15.53 -3.75 12.67
C ILE A 174 14.62 -3.75 11.43
N ASP A 175 14.68 -2.68 10.65
CA ASP A 175 14.00 -2.60 9.37
C ASP A 175 14.76 -3.42 8.33
N ASN A 176 14.19 -4.57 7.97
CA ASN A 176 14.75 -5.53 7.01
C ASN A 176 15.07 -4.93 5.63
N SER A 177 14.34 -3.88 5.24
CA SER A 177 14.52 -3.22 3.93
C SER A 177 15.74 -2.28 3.91
N SER A 178 16.14 -1.81 5.10
CA SER A 178 17.26 -0.88 5.29
C SER A 178 18.62 -1.58 5.44
N VAL A 179 18.62 -2.90 5.62
CA VAL A 179 19.86 -3.67 5.83
C VAL A 179 20.70 -3.66 4.55
N CYS A 180 21.95 -3.20 4.68
CA CYS A 180 22.93 -3.05 3.60
C CYS A 180 22.52 -2.02 2.52
N ASP A 181 21.71 -1.01 2.88
CA ASP A 181 21.27 0.04 1.94
C ASP A 181 22.42 0.97 1.49
N ASN A 182 23.57 0.92 2.17
CA ASN A 182 24.80 1.57 1.73
C ASN A 182 25.44 0.93 0.48
N HIS A 183 24.98 -0.25 0.06
CA HIS A 183 25.41 -0.92 -1.16
C HIS A 183 24.34 -0.80 -2.25
N LYS A 184 24.76 -0.69 -3.52
CA LYS A 184 23.81 -0.59 -4.65
C LYS A 184 22.92 -1.83 -4.72
N ARG A 185 21.60 -1.64 -4.64
CA ARG A 185 20.61 -2.73 -4.76
C ARG A 185 20.86 -3.57 -6.02
N GLY A 186 20.83 -4.88 -5.87
CA GLY A 186 21.07 -5.85 -6.93
C GLY A 186 22.54 -6.19 -7.21
N SER A 187 23.50 -5.43 -6.66
CA SER A 187 24.93 -5.74 -6.78
C SER A 187 25.31 -7.04 -6.05
N ILE A 188 26.47 -7.60 -6.40
CA ILE A 188 27.03 -8.75 -5.70
C ILE A 188 27.29 -8.40 -4.22
N ASP A 189 27.82 -7.21 -3.95
CA ASP A 189 28.11 -6.76 -2.58
C ASP A 189 26.83 -6.60 -1.75
N TYR A 190 25.74 -6.08 -2.33
CA TYR A 190 24.45 -6.01 -1.65
C TYR A 190 23.94 -7.41 -1.26
N ARG A 191 23.98 -8.37 -2.19
CA ARG A 191 23.51 -9.74 -1.95
C ARG A 191 24.38 -10.46 -0.91
N GLU A 192 25.70 -10.33 -1.00
CA GLU A 192 26.64 -10.95 -0.06
C GLU A 192 26.58 -10.30 1.33
N CYS A 193 26.47 -8.98 1.41
CA CYS A 193 26.26 -8.24 2.66
C CYS A 193 24.99 -8.73 3.36
N ARG A 194 23.87 -8.88 2.64
CA ARG A 194 22.62 -9.36 3.24
C ARG A 194 22.71 -10.82 3.67
N LYS A 195 23.40 -11.70 2.93
CA LYS A 195 23.66 -13.07 3.39
C LYS A 195 24.48 -13.11 4.67
N GLY A 196 25.54 -12.30 4.75
CA GLY A 196 26.35 -12.13 5.96
C GLY A 196 25.51 -11.59 7.12
N ALA A 197 24.70 -10.55 6.87
CA ALA A 197 23.86 -9.92 7.88
C ALA A 197 22.87 -10.90 8.53
N LYS A 198 22.34 -11.85 7.75
CA LYS A 198 21.49 -12.91 8.30
C LYS A 198 22.22 -13.78 9.32
N GLN A 199 23.50 -14.08 9.09
CA GLN A 199 24.29 -14.85 10.05
C GLN A 199 24.65 -14.03 11.26
N PHE A 200 25.01 -12.76 11.06
CA PHE A 200 25.28 -11.82 12.14
C PHE A 200 24.08 -11.70 13.10
N PHE A 201 22.87 -11.46 12.58
CA PHE A 201 21.67 -11.38 13.43
C PHE A 201 21.38 -12.69 14.17
N LYS A 202 21.65 -13.85 13.56
CA LYS A 202 21.52 -15.15 14.24
C LYS A 202 22.54 -15.32 15.35
N ALA A 203 23.78 -14.91 15.14
CA ALA A 203 24.83 -14.96 16.15
C ALA A 203 24.49 -14.04 17.32
N GLU A 204 24.10 -12.80 17.03
CA GLU A 204 23.70 -11.84 18.07
C GLU A 204 22.46 -12.29 18.83
N CYS A 205 21.44 -12.82 18.15
CA CYS A 205 20.27 -13.38 18.83
C CYS A 205 20.65 -14.48 19.83
N ARG A 206 21.65 -15.33 19.51
CA ARG A 206 22.15 -16.35 20.43
C ARG A 206 22.92 -15.71 21.59
N GLY A 207 23.85 -14.80 21.31
CA GLY A 207 24.65 -14.13 22.33
C GLY A 207 23.81 -13.33 23.33
N TRP A 208 22.86 -12.52 22.85
CA TRP A 208 21.91 -11.80 23.70
C TRP A 208 20.91 -12.74 24.38
N GLY A 209 20.58 -13.86 23.75
CA GLY A 209 19.76 -14.91 24.34
C GLY A 209 20.41 -15.53 25.59
N GLU A 210 21.69 -15.89 25.50
CA GLU A 210 22.50 -16.41 26.61
C GLU A 210 22.70 -15.35 27.69
N ARG A 211 23.04 -14.11 27.29
CA ARG A 211 23.21 -13.00 28.23
C ARG A 211 21.95 -12.73 29.04
N TRP A 212 20.78 -12.63 28.38
CA TRP A 212 19.50 -12.45 29.06
C TRP A 212 19.17 -13.59 30.02
N GLN A 213 19.57 -14.82 29.72
CA GLN A 213 19.37 -15.94 30.66
C GLN A 213 20.21 -15.78 31.94
N GLN A 214 21.37 -15.11 31.85
CA GLN A 214 22.27 -14.86 32.97
C GLN A 214 21.84 -13.64 33.80
N ASP A 215 21.63 -12.48 33.15
CA ASP A 215 21.41 -11.20 33.84
C ASP A 215 19.92 -10.90 34.10
N ARG A 216 19.00 -11.41 33.26
CA ARG A 216 17.55 -11.16 33.32
C ARG A 216 17.18 -9.68 33.38
N GLU A 217 17.98 -8.84 32.74
CA GLU A 217 17.73 -7.40 32.70
C GLU A 217 16.78 -7.00 31.55
N PRO A 218 15.99 -5.92 31.72
CA PRO A 218 15.17 -5.38 30.63
C PRO A 218 16.00 -4.94 29.41
N SER A 219 17.23 -4.47 29.64
CA SER A 219 18.16 -4.04 28.60
C SER A 219 18.58 -5.20 27.69
N SER A 220 18.93 -6.35 28.28
CA SER A 220 19.32 -7.56 27.56
C SER A 220 18.12 -8.20 26.86
N GLU A 221 16.93 -8.10 27.45
CA GLU A 221 15.67 -8.52 26.80
C GLU A 221 15.39 -7.72 25.52
N LEU A 222 15.53 -6.39 25.59
CA LEU A 222 15.34 -5.51 24.43
C LEU A 222 16.32 -5.84 23.30
N MET A 223 17.60 -6.05 23.62
CA MET A 223 18.62 -6.40 22.62
C MET A 223 18.37 -7.79 22.02
N LYS A 224 18.01 -8.77 22.85
CA LYS A 224 17.58 -10.09 22.40
C LYS A 224 16.39 -9.99 21.44
N GLN A 225 15.35 -9.23 21.79
CA GLN A 225 14.18 -9.03 20.95
C GLN A 225 14.55 -8.41 19.59
N ARG A 226 15.39 -7.36 19.60
CA ARG A 226 15.88 -6.65 18.41
C ARG A 226 16.52 -7.62 17.42
N TYR A 227 17.54 -8.36 17.85
CA TYR A 227 18.26 -9.26 16.94
C TYR A 227 17.50 -10.54 16.62
N CYS A 228 16.73 -11.10 17.55
CA CYS A 228 15.96 -12.33 17.29
C CYS A 228 14.78 -12.10 16.34
N SER A 229 14.12 -10.93 16.42
CA SER A 229 13.09 -10.53 15.45
C SER A 229 13.68 -10.36 14.04
N ALA A 230 14.88 -9.79 13.94
CA ALA A 230 15.60 -9.68 12.68
C ALA A 230 16.03 -11.06 12.16
N ALA A 231 16.64 -11.90 12.99
CA ALA A 231 17.10 -13.24 12.60
C ALA A 231 15.98 -14.15 12.05
N SER A 232 14.77 -14.01 12.57
CA SER A 232 13.59 -14.78 12.16
C SER A 232 12.90 -14.19 10.92
N SER A 233 12.68 -12.87 10.88
CA SER A 233 11.93 -12.22 9.78
C SER A 233 12.81 -11.87 8.56
N PHE A 234 14.12 -11.69 8.76
CA PHE A 234 15.01 -11.20 7.72
C PHE A 234 15.29 -12.25 6.64
N SER A 235 15.03 -11.85 5.39
CA SER A 235 15.28 -12.64 4.20
C SER A 235 16.32 -11.96 3.31
N PRO A 236 17.48 -12.60 3.04
CA PRO A 236 18.60 -11.98 2.33
C PRO A 236 18.37 -11.84 0.82
N MET A 237 17.25 -12.37 0.32
CA MET A 237 16.88 -12.37 -1.10
C MET A 237 15.80 -11.34 -1.48
N MET A 238 15.27 -10.56 -0.51
CA MET A 238 14.36 -9.42 -0.78
C MET A 238 15.12 -8.17 -1.24
#